data_AF-A0A2R4C3U2-F1
#
_entry.id   AF-A0A2R4C3U2-F1
#
_cell.length_a   1.000
_cell.length_b   1.000
_cell.length_c   1.000
_cell.angle_alpha   90.00
_cell.angle_beta   90.00
_cell.angle_gamma   90.00
#
_symmetry.space_group_name_H-M   'P 1'
#
loop_
_entity.id
_entity.type
_entity.pdbx_description
1 polymer ?
#
loop_
_entity_poly.entity_id
_entity_poly.type
_entity_poly.pdbx_seq_one_letter_code
_entity_poly.pdbx_strand_id
1 'polypeptide(L)'
;MSAQIYSKLDWEVMKFLNCFYSGAASVVIALVTCGCTAQMLGKKDDTHTTPVIVTPVQHMGKLYSVEDVYVNGHIAGGAGQAGGGGGMSCCVLLPEYWRPGLIANVTWTVKYWGLENIEETKHGIYKSIITLARYKAEVPVERYQDPETLYIHFFSDGRARVVASIYDPFDARHPISQRWDEASLAVVGQRVIDGEKQATPKKTSHE
;
A
#
# COMPACT_ATOMS: atom_id res chain seq x y z
N MET A 1 -18.72 -54.92 -2.44
CA MET A 1 -18.60 -55.18 -0.99
C MET A 1 -17.13 -55.21 -0.62
N SER A 2 -16.76 -54.42 0.39
CA SER A 2 -15.53 -54.42 1.23
C SER A 2 -14.15 -54.33 0.55
N ALA A 3 -13.45 -53.19 0.64
CA ALA A 3 -12.63 -52.70 1.77
C ALA A 3 -11.20 -53.30 1.77
N GLN A 4 -10.16 -52.50 1.46
CA GLN A 4 -9.29 -51.77 2.42
C GLN A 4 -8.22 -52.74 3.00
N ILE A 5 -6.90 -52.54 2.93
CA ILE A 5 -6.08 -51.62 3.76
C ILE A 5 -4.59 -51.75 3.35
N TYR A 6 -3.88 -50.62 3.35
CA TYR A 6 -2.42 -50.41 3.30
C TYR A 6 -1.63 -51.05 4.46
N SER A 7 -0.34 -51.38 4.30
CA SER A 7 0.75 -50.93 5.22
C SER A 7 2.13 -51.55 4.89
N LYS A 8 3.20 -50.77 5.14
CA LYS A 8 4.65 -51.14 5.21
C LYS A 8 5.33 -51.41 3.86
N LEU A 9 6.08 -50.52 3.23
CA LEU A 9 7.25 -49.73 3.66
C LEU A 9 8.41 -50.56 4.24
N ASP A 10 9.57 -50.38 3.59
CA ASP A 10 10.97 -50.51 4.03
C ASP A 10 11.55 -51.88 4.39
N TRP A 11 12.54 -52.35 3.60
CA TRP A 11 13.91 -52.64 4.08
C TRP A 11 14.86 -53.35 3.05
N GLU A 12 14.35 -53.98 1.99
CA GLU A 12 15.16 -54.96 1.23
C GLU A 12 15.93 -54.47 0.00
N VAL A 13 15.66 -53.27 -0.50
CA VAL A 13 16.28 -52.82 -1.77
C VAL A 13 17.72 -52.30 -1.56
N MET A 14 18.18 -52.17 -0.32
CA MET A 14 19.53 -51.69 0.04
C MET A 14 20.64 -52.76 0.08
N LYS A 15 20.51 -53.92 -0.59
CA LYS A 15 21.50 -55.01 -0.44
C LYS A 15 22.13 -55.60 -1.69
N PHE A 16 21.77 -55.19 -2.89
CA PHE A 16 22.42 -55.72 -4.10
C PHE A 16 23.31 -54.69 -4.80
N LEU A 17 24.14 -54.03 -3.98
CA LEU A 17 25.48 -53.61 -4.35
C LEU A 17 26.24 -54.79 -4.96
N ASN A 18 27.07 -54.49 -5.96
CA ASN A 18 28.09 -55.34 -6.60
C ASN A 18 27.62 -56.30 -7.70
N CYS A 19 27.29 -55.74 -8.87
CA CYS A 19 27.68 -56.39 -10.11
C CYS A 19 28.91 -55.67 -10.68
N PHE A 20 29.96 -56.46 -10.86
CA PHE A 20 31.34 -56.09 -11.12
C PHE A 20 31.55 -55.24 -12.38
N TYR A 21 32.27 -54.13 -12.20
CA TYR A 21 33.47 -53.74 -12.94
C TYR A 21 33.75 -54.45 -14.28
N SER A 22 33.63 -53.73 -15.38
CA SER A 22 34.48 -53.88 -16.57
C SER A 22 34.51 -52.59 -17.40
N GLY A 23 35.71 -52.04 -17.57
CA GLY A 23 36.11 -51.37 -18.81
C GLY A 23 35.70 -49.91 -19.02
N ALA A 24 36.47 -49.01 -18.42
CA ALA A 24 37.00 -47.76 -18.99
C ALA A 24 36.18 -47.03 -20.08
N ALA A 25 35.60 -45.89 -19.71
CA ALA A 25 35.71 -44.66 -20.49
C ALA A 25 35.32 -43.47 -19.61
N SER A 26 36.32 -42.64 -19.30
CA SER A 26 36.22 -41.41 -18.56
C SER A 26 35.23 -40.44 -19.21
N VAL A 27 34.19 -40.05 -18.49
CA VAL A 27 33.51 -38.77 -18.73
C VAL A 27 33.36 -38.07 -17.38
N VAL A 28 34.35 -37.21 -17.11
CA VAL A 28 34.27 -36.22 -16.04
C VAL A 28 33.19 -35.23 -16.44
N ILE A 29 31.97 -35.40 -15.94
CA ILE A 29 30.93 -34.38 -16.04
C ILE A 29 31.31 -33.30 -15.04
N ALA A 30 32.03 -32.29 -15.54
CA ALA A 30 32.34 -31.08 -14.80
C ALA A 30 31.02 -30.42 -14.37
N LEU A 31 30.87 -30.27 -13.05
CA LEU A 31 29.84 -29.47 -12.41
C LEU A 31 29.89 -28.04 -12.98
N VAL A 32 28.99 -27.73 -13.91
CA VAL A 32 28.70 -26.34 -14.30
C VAL A 32 27.86 -25.73 -13.18
N THR A 33 28.50 -25.40 -12.07
CA THR A 33 27.95 -24.43 -11.13
C THR A 33 28.01 -23.08 -11.82
N CYS A 34 26.90 -22.66 -12.44
CA CYS A 34 26.68 -21.28 -12.85
C CYS A 34 26.49 -20.42 -11.59
N GLY A 35 27.60 -20.22 -10.89
CA GLY A 35 27.73 -19.24 -9.83
C GLY A 35 28.20 -17.93 -10.44
N CYS A 36 27.29 -17.20 -11.06
CA CYS A 36 27.39 -15.74 -11.11
C CYS A 36 26.15 -15.24 -10.40
N THR A 37 26.35 -15.02 -9.09
CA THR A 37 25.72 -13.96 -8.31
C THR A 37 24.66 -13.19 -9.10
N ALA A 38 23.39 -13.47 -8.81
CA ALA A 38 22.42 -12.39 -8.78
C ALA A 38 22.98 -11.38 -7.77
N GLN A 39 23.81 -10.46 -8.28
CA GLN A 39 24.09 -9.22 -7.61
C GLN A 39 22.71 -8.63 -7.39
N MET A 40 22.26 -8.76 -6.14
CA MET A 40 21.50 -7.78 -5.41
C MET A 40 21.12 -6.65 -6.36
N LEU A 41 19.86 -6.62 -6.79
CA LEU A 41 19.25 -5.38 -7.30
C LEU A 41 19.80 -4.28 -6.41
N GLY A 42 20.72 -3.48 -6.96
CA GLY A 42 21.57 -2.63 -6.17
C GLY A 42 20.65 -1.82 -5.29
N LYS A 43 20.68 -2.07 -3.98
CA LYS A 43 20.07 -1.17 -3.02
C LYS A 43 20.94 0.07 -3.13
N LYS A 44 20.59 0.92 -4.10
CA LYS A 44 21.22 2.22 -4.29
C LYS A 44 21.04 2.91 -2.96
N ASP A 45 22.18 3.12 -2.31
CA ASP A 45 22.28 3.62 -0.95
C ASP A 45 21.40 4.87 -0.82
N ASP A 46 20.39 4.78 0.04
CA ASP A 46 19.42 5.85 0.33
C ASP A 46 19.93 6.79 1.41
N THR A 47 21.25 6.88 1.55
CA THR A 47 21.95 7.71 2.55
C THR A 47 21.70 9.21 2.37
N HIS A 48 21.28 9.65 1.19
CA HIS A 48 20.86 11.03 0.93
C HIS A 48 19.33 11.12 0.79
N THR A 49 18.69 11.57 1.87
CA THR A 49 17.26 11.88 1.90
C THR A 49 17.02 13.32 2.34
N THR A 50 15.95 13.91 1.81
CA THR A 50 15.46 15.22 2.17
C THR A 50 14.15 15.06 2.95
N PRO A 51 14.01 15.68 4.13
CA PRO A 51 12.73 15.75 4.80
C PRO A 51 11.81 16.71 4.06
N VAL A 52 10.64 16.23 3.64
CA VAL A 52 9.63 17.03 2.92
C VAL A 52 8.31 17.09 3.67
N ILE A 53 7.59 18.19 3.48
CA ILE A 53 6.23 18.37 3.97
C ILE A 53 5.32 17.38 3.22
N VAL A 54 4.36 16.80 3.93
CA VAL A 54 3.29 16.01 3.30
C VAL A 54 1.99 16.80 3.30
N THR A 55 1.33 16.87 2.15
CA THR A 55 0.06 17.57 1.98
C THR A 55 -0.99 16.66 1.32
N PRO A 56 -1.95 16.12 2.10
CA PRO A 56 -3.15 15.50 1.57
C PRO A 56 -4.02 16.49 0.78
N VAL A 57 -4.53 16.08 -0.38
CA VAL A 57 -5.43 16.86 -1.25
C VAL A 57 -6.54 15.93 -1.73
N GLN A 58 -7.78 16.42 -1.84
CA GLN A 58 -8.89 15.60 -2.32
C GLN A 58 -9.64 16.24 -3.49
N HIS A 59 -10.11 15.39 -4.41
CA HIS A 59 -10.78 15.75 -5.66
C HIS A 59 -12.20 15.16 -5.76
N MET A 60 -12.87 14.96 -4.63
CA MET A 60 -14.21 14.38 -4.52
C MET A 60 -15.31 15.44 -4.36
N GLY A 61 -14.93 16.70 -4.19
CA GLY A 61 -15.84 17.84 -4.09
C GLY A 61 -16.15 18.25 -2.65
N LYS A 62 -17.11 19.18 -2.51
CA LYS A 62 -17.40 19.85 -1.22
C LYS A 62 -18.04 18.96 -0.16
N LEU A 63 -18.70 17.87 -0.56
CA LEU A 63 -19.43 16.99 0.36
C LEU A 63 -18.53 15.91 0.97
N TYR A 64 -17.23 15.93 0.68
CA TYR A 64 -16.30 14.89 1.11
C TYR A 64 -15.09 15.50 1.79
N SER A 65 -14.58 14.81 2.81
CA SER A 65 -13.25 15.03 3.38
C SER A 65 -12.48 13.72 3.38
N VAL A 66 -11.15 13.84 3.43
CA VAL A 66 -10.24 12.74 3.70
C VAL A 66 -9.60 13.01 5.06
N GLU A 67 -9.71 12.05 5.95
CA GLU A 67 -9.23 12.13 7.33
C GLU A 67 -8.37 10.92 7.66
N ASP A 68 -7.67 10.99 8.80
CA ASP A 68 -6.82 9.90 9.29
C ASP A 68 -5.85 9.37 8.22
N VAL A 69 -5.19 10.29 7.50
CA VAL A 69 -4.21 9.92 6.49
C VAL A 69 -2.94 9.47 7.19
N TYR A 70 -2.40 8.33 6.78
CA TYR A 70 -1.10 7.84 7.21
C TYR A 70 -0.23 7.53 6.01
N VAL A 71 1.05 7.89 6.09
CA VAL A 71 2.09 7.57 5.10
C VAL A 71 3.18 6.78 5.80
N ASN A 72 3.45 5.56 5.33
CA ASN A 72 4.44 4.67 5.93
C ASN A 72 4.23 4.48 7.45
N GLY A 73 2.97 4.50 7.89
CA GLY A 73 2.58 4.36 9.31
C GLY A 73 2.61 5.66 10.13
N HIS A 74 3.04 6.79 9.56
CA HIS A 74 3.08 8.10 10.22
C HIS A 74 1.85 8.93 9.87
N ILE A 75 1.31 9.67 10.84
CA ILE A 75 0.16 10.54 10.63
C ILE A 75 0.51 11.67 9.65
N ALA A 76 -0.31 11.84 8.62
CA ALA A 76 -0.15 12.80 7.54
C ALA A 76 -1.24 13.89 7.52
N GLY A 77 -2.15 13.89 8.49
CA GLY A 77 -3.26 14.84 8.56
C GLY A 77 -4.46 14.40 7.72
N GLY A 78 -5.01 15.33 6.94
CA GLY A 78 -6.20 15.12 6.13
C GLY A 78 -6.43 16.22 5.10
N ALA A 79 -7.41 16.04 4.23
CA ALA A 79 -7.87 17.02 3.26
C ALA A 79 -9.33 17.37 3.57
N GLY A 80 -9.59 18.66 3.78
CA GLY A 80 -10.92 19.14 4.18
C GLY A 80 -11.95 19.08 3.05
N GLN A 81 -13.14 19.61 3.35
CA GLN A 81 -14.15 19.87 2.33
C GLN A 81 -13.60 20.76 1.21
N ALA A 82 -14.05 20.55 -0.03
CA ALA A 82 -13.67 21.33 -1.22
C ALA A 82 -12.19 21.26 -1.64
N GLY A 83 -11.44 20.25 -1.20
CA GLY A 83 -10.12 19.92 -1.73
C GLY A 83 -8.95 20.64 -1.08
N GLY A 84 -9.17 21.46 -0.05
CA GLY A 84 -8.12 22.15 0.67
C GLY A 84 -7.24 21.22 1.50
N GLY A 85 -5.91 21.44 1.45
CA GLY A 85 -4.89 20.71 2.21
C GLY A 85 -5.01 20.93 3.71
N GLY A 86 -5.73 20.04 4.37
CA GLY A 86 -6.24 20.19 5.74
C GLY A 86 -5.31 19.71 6.85
N GLY A 87 -4.07 19.34 6.54
CA GLY A 87 -3.09 19.00 7.55
C GLY A 87 -1.73 18.79 6.93
N MET A 88 -0.82 19.72 7.19
CA MET A 88 0.61 19.49 6.95
C MET A 88 1.13 18.64 8.11
N SER A 89 1.58 17.42 7.85
CA SER A 89 2.38 16.69 8.83
C SER A 89 3.86 16.97 8.65
N CYS A 90 4.59 17.06 9.75
CA CYS A 90 6.05 17.05 9.73
C CYS A 90 6.59 15.69 9.25
N CYS A 91 7.82 15.73 8.75
CA CYS A 91 8.20 15.32 7.40
C CYS A 91 8.26 13.82 7.13
N VAL A 92 8.15 13.45 5.85
CA VAL A 92 8.62 12.16 5.34
C VAL A 92 9.96 12.33 4.62
N LEU A 93 10.78 11.29 4.61
CA LEU A 93 12.07 11.30 3.92
C LEU A 93 11.88 10.87 2.48
N LEU A 94 12.19 11.76 1.53
CA LEU A 94 12.32 11.42 0.12
C LEU A 94 13.79 11.26 -0.25
N PRO A 95 14.16 10.27 -1.07
CA PRO A 95 15.49 10.21 -1.68
C PRO A 95 15.80 11.50 -2.45
N GLU A 96 17.06 11.94 -2.43
CA GLU A 96 17.48 13.11 -3.22
C GLU A 96 17.19 12.91 -4.72
N TYR A 97 17.36 11.69 -5.22
CA TYR A 97 17.07 11.31 -6.60
C TYR A 97 15.98 10.23 -6.64
N TRP A 98 14.93 10.48 -7.43
CA TRP A 98 13.91 9.49 -7.69
C TRP A 98 14.49 8.21 -8.31
N ARG A 99 13.89 7.05 -7.98
CA ARG A 99 14.24 5.75 -8.56
C ARG A 99 12.98 4.90 -8.82
N PRO A 100 13.02 4.00 -9.83
CA PRO A 100 11.94 3.03 -10.02
C PRO A 100 11.70 2.19 -8.76
N GLY A 101 10.42 1.93 -8.45
CA GLY A 101 10.02 1.16 -7.26
C GLY A 101 9.94 1.99 -5.96
N LEU A 102 10.07 3.32 -6.02
CA LEU A 102 9.78 4.17 -4.86
C LEU A 102 8.27 4.16 -4.57
N ILE A 103 7.88 3.63 -3.42
CA ILE A 103 6.48 3.39 -3.01
C ILE A 103 6.20 4.04 -1.66
N ALA A 104 5.02 4.64 -1.53
CA ALA A 104 4.45 5.11 -0.28
C ALA A 104 3.30 4.18 0.17
N ASN A 105 3.33 3.73 1.41
CA ASN A 105 2.21 3.01 2.03
C ASN A 105 1.20 4.02 2.56
N VAL A 106 0.07 4.19 1.88
CA VAL A 106 -0.94 5.19 2.23
C VAL A 106 -2.16 4.52 2.83
N THR A 107 -2.65 5.02 3.97
CA THR A 107 -3.96 4.66 4.55
C THR A 107 -4.77 5.92 4.76
N TRP A 108 -6.08 5.91 4.48
CA TRP A 108 -6.93 7.10 4.60
C TRP A 108 -8.39 6.74 4.84
N THR A 109 -9.13 7.63 5.49
CA THR A 109 -10.58 7.54 5.71
C THR A 109 -11.30 8.56 4.84
N VAL A 110 -12.36 8.16 4.13
CA VAL A 110 -13.25 9.08 3.42
C VAL A 110 -14.50 9.33 4.25
N LYS A 111 -14.82 10.61 4.48
CA LYS A 111 -16.06 11.04 5.15
C LYS A 111 -17.01 11.69 4.16
N TYR A 112 -18.31 11.58 4.44
CA TYR A 112 -19.39 12.22 3.70
C TYR A 112 -20.16 13.19 4.60
N TRP A 113 -20.29 14.42 4.10
CA TRP A 113 -20.87 15.57 4.78
C TRP A 113 -22.26 15.93 4.27
N GLY A 114 -22.83 15.19 3.30
CA GLY A 114 -24.14 15.54 2.75
C GLY A 114 -25.33 15.35 3.70
N LEU A 115 -25.11 14.76 4.88
CA LEU A 115 -26.10 14.67 5.96
C LEU A 115 -25.74 15.54 7.18
N GLU A 116 -24.84 16.50 7.01
CA GLU A 116 -24.37 17.37 8.09
C GLU A 116 -25.53 18.05 8.81
N ASN A 117 -25.54 17.92 10.14
CA ASN A 117 -26.27 18.81 11.01
C ASN A 117 -25.37 19.99 11.37
N ILE A 118 -25.65 21.15 10.78
CA ILE A 118 -24.82 22.35 10.93
C ILE A 118 -24.76 22.84 12.39
N GLU A 119 -25.85 22.73 13.14
CA GLU A 119 -25.86 23.14 14.54
C GLU A 119 -24.99 22.22 15.41
N GLU A 120 -24.86 20.96 15.02
CA GLU A 120 -23.97 19.99 15.66
C GLU A 120 -22.50 20.32 15.36
N THR A 121 -22.14 20.52 14.08
CA THR A 121 -20.75 20.74 13.66
C THR A 121 -20.21 22.10 14.10
N LYS A 122 -21.05 23.13 14.20
CA LYS A 122 -20.69 24.43 14.82
C LYS A 122 -20.18 24.28 16.26
N HIS A 123 -20.63 23.28 16.99
CA HIS A 123 -20.20 22.98 18.35
C HIS A 123 -19.12 21.91 18.43
N GLY A 124 -18.49 21.55 17.30
CA GLY A 124 -17.43 20.55 17.22
C GLY A 124 -17.91 19.11 17.41
N ILE A 125 -19.20 18.85 17.21
CA ILE A 125 -19.80 17.52 17.27
C ILE A 125 -19.99 17.02 15.82
N TYR A 126 -19.55 15.80 15.52
CA TYR A 126 -19.50 15.26 14.15
C TYR A 126 -20.21 13.90 13.98
N LYS A 127 -21.21 13.60 14.82
CA LYS A 127 -22.06 12.40 14.75
C LYS A 127 -22.87 12.32 13.45
N SER A 128 -23.27 13.46 12.88
CA SER A 128 -24.00 13.51 11.61
C SER A 128 -23.12 13.24 10.38
N ILE A 129 -21.80 13.21 10.55
CA ILE A 129 -20.83 12.97 9.46
C ILE A 129 -20.58 11.47 9.32
N ILE A 130 -20.78 10.95 8.11
CA ILE A 130 -20.67 9.51 7.84
C ILE A 130 -19.26 9.14 7.43
N THR A 131 -18.68 8.12 8.05
CA THR A 131 -17.52 7.41 7.50
C THR A 131 -17.98 6.51 6.37
N LEU A 132 -17.56 6.79 5.13
CA LEU A 132 -17.90 5.94 3.98
C LEU A 132 -17.02 4.69 3.91
N ALA A 133 -15.72 4.87 4.11
CA ALA A 133 -14.75 3.81 3.97
C ALA A 133 -13.39 4.23 4.51
N ARG A 134 -12.61 3.24 4.94
CA ARG A 134 -11.17 3.35 5.14
C ARG A 134 -10.47 2.54 4.05
N TYR A 135 -9.39 3.05 3.52
CA TYR A 135 -8.62 2.44 2.44
C TYR A 135 -7.15 2.33 2.79
N LYS A 136 -6.47 1.37 2.16
CA LYS A 136 -5.02 1.23 2.19
C LYS A 136 -4.49 0.88 0.79
N ALA A 137 -3.36 1.46 0.40
CA ALA A 137 -2.68 1.18 -0.85
C ALA A 137 -1.15 1.33 -0.74
N GLU A 138 -0.43 0.55 -1.55
CA GLU A 138 0.95 0.85 -1.94
C GLU A 138 0.90 1.73 -3.19
N VAL A 139 1.20 3.02 -3.04
CA VAL A 139 1.09 4.00 -4.12
C VAL A 139 2.50 4.37 -4.57
N PRO A 140 2.85 4.17 -5.87
CA PRO A 140 4.11 4.64 -6.40
C PRO A 140 4.25 6.16 -6.21
N VAL A 141 5.41 6.60 -5.73
CA VAL A 141 5.77 8.01 -5.79
C VAL A 141 6.18 8.30 -7.23
N GLU A 142 5.46 9.20 -7.89
CA GLU A 142 5.74 9.55 -9.28
C GLU A 142 7.12 10.22 -9.42
N ARG A 143 7.65 10.18 -10.64
CA ARG A 143 8.98 10.69 -10.91
C ARG A 143 9.06 12.18 -10.60
N TYR A 144 10.04 12.55 -9.79
CA TYR A 144 10.40 13.94 -9.51
C TYR A 144 11.86 14.21 -9.87
N GLN A 145 12.16 15.48 -10.08
CA GLN A 145 13.53 15.96 -10.27
C GLN A 145 14.17 16.29 -8.93
N ASP A 146 13.44 17.03 -8.09
CA ASP A 146 13.87 17.48 -6.77
C ASP A 146 12.86 17.01 -5.70
N PRO A 147 13.33 16.61 -4.50
CA PRO A 147 12.45 16.19 -3.40
C PRO A 147 11.81 17.42 -2.74
N GLU A 148 10.70 17.85 -3.29
CA GLU A 148 9.87 18.96 -2.80
C GLU A 148 8.68 18.44 -1.96
N THR A 149 7.67 19.27 -1.69
CA THR A 149 6.46 18.86 -0.97
C THR A 149 5.84 17.60 -1.58
N LEU A 150 5.60 16.59 -0.73
CA LEU A 150 4.93 15.36 -1.11
C LEU A 150 3.42 15.55 -1.02
N TYR A 151 2.75 15.61 -2.17
CA TYR A 151 1.30 15.66 -2.26
C TYR A 151 0.71 14.27 -2.41
N ILE A 152 -0.38 14.03 -1.69
CA ILE A 152 -1.18 12.81 -1.83
C ILE A 152 -2.56 13.23 -2.29
N HIS A 153 -2.87 12.91 -3.54
CA HIS A 153 -4.15 13.25 -4.14
C HIS A 153 -5.11 12.07 -4.02
N PHE A 154 -6.25 12.32 -3.39
CA PHE A 154 -7.33 11.36 -3.23
C PHE A 154 -8.47 11.65 -4.19
N PHE A 155 -8.99 10.60 -4.83
CA PHE A 155 -10.06 10.67 -5.81
C PHE A 155 -11.22 9.76 -5.38
N SER A 156 -12.34 9.84 -6.12
CA SER A 156 -13.47 8.94 -5.91
C SER A 156 -13.06 7.46 -6.03
N ASP A 157 -13.88 6.58 -5.46
CA ASP A 157 -13.69 5.12 -5.53
C ASP A 157 -12.45 4.63 -4.80
N GLY A 158 -11.97 5.40 -3.81
CA GLY A 158 -10.81 5.02 -3.00
C GLY A 158 -9.52 5.03 -3.79
N ARG A 159 -9.34 6.00 -4.68
CA ARG A 159 -8.14 6.11 -5.52
C ARG A 159 -7.16 7.14 -4.98
N ALA A 160 -5.86 6.89 -5.16
CA ALA A 160 -4.80 7.80 -4.72
C ALA A 160 -3.64 7.91 -5.73
N ARG A 161 -3.00 9.09 -5.76
CA ARG A 161 -1.71 9.36 -6.44
C ARG A 161 -0.78 10.10 -5.50
N VAL A 162 0.52 9.89 -5.66
CA VAL A 162 1.56 10.51 -4.84
C VAL A 162 2.58 11.18 -5.74
N VAL A 163 2.74 12.51 -5.60
CA VAL A 163 3.64 13.33 -6.42
C VAL A 163 4.46 14.25 -5.52
N ALA A 164 5.70 14.55 -5.91
CA ALA A 164 6.48 15.62 -5.29
C ALA A 164 6.45 16.86 -6.19
N SER A 165 6.21 18.04 -5.61
CA SER A 165 6.19 19.29 -6.36
C SER A 165 6.50 20.50 -5.50
N ILE A 166 7.12 21.51 -6.12
CA ILE A 166 7.23 22.86 -5.57
C ILE A 166 5.96 23.69 -5.79
N TYR A 167 5.08 23.25 -6.70
CA TYR A 167 3.88 23.96 -7.06
C TYR A 167 2.71 23.54 -6.17
N ASP A 168 1.91 24.52 -5.75
CA ASP A 168 0.69 24.26 -5.01
C ASP A 168 -0.35 23.50 -5.86
N PRO A 169 -1.28 22.74 -5.25
CA PRO A 169 -2.29 21.94 -5.97
C PRO A 169 -3.22 22.74 -6.89
N PHE A 170 -3.25 24.06 -6.77
CA PHE A 170 -4.05 24.96 -7.60
C PHE A 170 -3.25 25.62 -8.74
N ASP A 171 -1.92 25.47 -8.76
CA ASP A 171 -1.08 25.97 -9.85
C ASP A 171 -1.21 25.06 -11.08
N ALA A 172 -1.29 25.66 -12.26
CA ALA A 172 -1.40 24.94 -13.52
C ALA A 172 -0.18 24.07 -13.86
N ARG A 173 0.97 24.31 -13.21
CA ARG A 173 2.21 23.53 -13.35
C ARG A 173 2.30 22.36 -12.38
N HIS A 174 1.34 22.22 -11.46
CA HIS A 174 1.28 21.08 -10.56
C HIS A 174 1.14 19.77 -11.36
N PRO A 175 1.84 18.67 -11.00
CA PRO A 175 1.80 17.41 -11.76
C PRO A 175 0.41 16.77 -11.88
N ILE A 176 -0.52 17.15 -11.00
CA ILE A 176 -1.92 16.72 -11.07
C ILE A 176 -2.77 17.94 -11.41
N SER A 177 -3.32 17.95 -12.62
CA SER A 177 -4.21 19.04 -13.02
C SER A 177 -5.54 18.96 -12.28
N GLN A 178 -6.28 20.07 -12.27
CA GLN A 178 -7.66 20.12 -11.75
C GLN A 178 -8.68 19.46 -12.71
N ARG A 179 -8.21 18.71 -13.72
CA ARG A 179 -9.05 18.03 -14.70
C ARG A 179 -9.47 16.66 -14.17
N TRP A 180 -10.62 16.19 -14.65
CA TRP A 180 -11.32 15.04 -14.10
C TRP A 180 -10.69 13.69 -14.46
N ASP A 181 -9.83 13.64 -15.48
CA ASP A 181 -9.21 12.44 -16.02
C ASP A 181 -7.97 11.96 -15.25
N GLU A 182 -7.40 12.81 -14.37
CA GLU A 182 -6.25 12.45 -13.52
C GLU A 182 -6.51 11.25 -12.61
N ALA A 183 -7.79 11.02 -12.27
CA ALA A 183 -8.23 9.88 -11.47
C ALA A 183 -8.00 8.53 -12.17
N SER A 184 -7.88 8.50 -13.50
CA SER A 184 -7.67 7.25 -14.26
C SER A 184 -6.26 6.67 -14.08
N LEU A 185 -5.28 7.52 -13.74
CA LEU A 185 -3.89 7.13 -13.46
C LEU A 185 -3.67 6.74 -12.00
N ALA A 186 -4.71 6.88 -11.16
CA ALA A 186 -4.60 6.68 -9.73
C ALA A 186 -4.71 5.20 -9.33
N VAL A 187 -3.99 4.84 -8.26
CA VAL A 187 -4.03 3.49 -7.68
C VAL A 187 -5.32 3.32 -6.87
N VAL A 188 -6.05 2.24 -7.12
CA VAL A 188 -7.24 1.87 -6.33
C VAL A 188 -6.79 1.24 -5.02
N GLY A 189 -7.22 1.83 -3.90
CA GLY A 189 -6.97 1.31 -2.56
C GLY A 189 -7.91 0.17 -2.20
N GLN A 190 -7.39 -0.76 -1.40
CA GLN A 190 -8.19 -1.83 -0.81
C GLN A 190 -8.97 -1.27 0.37
N ARG A 191 -10.25 -1.61 0.45
CA ARG A 191 -11.11 -1.22 1.57
C ARG A 191 -10.68 -1.99 2.82
N VAL A 192 -10.39 -1.27 3.91
CA VAL A 192 -10.13 -1.86 5.21
C VAL A 192 -11.49 -2.14 5.86
N ILE A 193 -11.80 -3.41 6.07
CA ILE A 193 -12.98 -3.82 6.84
C ILE A 193 -12.52 -3.86 8.28
N ASP A 194 -12.92 -2.87 9.08
CA ASP A 194 -12.69 -2.92 10.52
C ASP A 194 -13.40 -4.15 11.06
N GLY A 195 -12.65 -4.97 11.82
CA GLY A 195 -13.12 -6.25 12.33
C GLY A 195 -14.50 -6.15 12.95
N GLU A 196 -15.45 -6.82 12.31
CA GLU A 196 -16.65 -7.36 12.90
C GLU A 196 -16.28 -7.89 14.30
N LYS A 197 -16.64 -7.16 15.37
CA LYS A 197 -16.99 -7.87 16.59
C LYS A 197 -18.22 -8.67 16.21
N GLN A 198 -18.02 -9.89 15.74
CA GLN A 198 -19.07 -10.89 15.69
C GLN A 198 -19.62 -10.92 17.11
N ALA A 199 -20.82 -10.37 17.28
CA ALA A 199 -21.61 -10.65 18.46
C ALA A 199 -21.79 -12.18 18.43
N THR A 200 -21.00 -12.89 19.23
CA THR A 200 -21.30 -14.27 19.57
C THR A 200 -22.74 -14.26 20.07
N PRO A 201 -23.63 -15.08 19.49
CA PRO A 201 -24.98 -15.21 20.04
C PRO A 201 -24.80 -15.62 21.50
N LYS A 202 -25.29 -14.78 22.41
CA LYS A 202 -25.40 -15.13 23.82
C LYS A 202 -26.23 -16.40 23.82
N LYS A 203 -25.60 -17.56 24.09
CA LYS A 203 -26.30 -18.81 24.29
C LYS A 203 -27.17 -18.58 25.50
N THR A 204 -28.46 -18.29 25.28
CA THR A 204 -29.47 -18.32 26.33
C THR A 204 -29.50 -19.75 26.83
N SER A 205 -28.91 -19.98 28.01
CA SER A 205 -29.19 -21.15 28.81
C SER A 205 -30.66 -21.04 29.25
N HIS A 206 -31.54 -21.67 28.48
CA HIS A 206 -32.82 -22.10 29.00
C HIS A 206 -32.59 -23.42 29.75
N GLU A 207 -33.04 -23.41 31.01
CA GLU A 207 -33.36 -24.52 31.93
C GLU A 207 -32.48 -25.77 31.96
#